data_AF-Q6EB64-F1
#
_entry.id   AF-Q6EB64-F1
#
_cell.length_a   1.000
_cell.length_b   1.000
_cell.length_c   1.000
_cell.angle_alpha   90.00
_cell.angle_beta   90.00
_cell.angle_gamma   90.00
#
_symmetry.space_group_name_H-M   'P 1'
#
loop_
_entity.id
_entity.type
_entity.pdbx_description
1 polymer ?
#
loop_
_entity_poly.entity_id
_entity_poly.type
_entity_poly.pdbx_seq_one_letter_code
_entity_poly.pdbx_strand_id
1 'polypeptide(L)'
;FRKAFFNDFRLFMHLCKLNFLKDDEFESILKDYFAFSKDDKSLAFILKDKNEIKSVAIREKLFKNELVKWFKVKGSSNKFIKLIKAKEKGLLKDYCFIFSGIKEIIVSELLGLNAVCFQSDSMMKNIHSHEQINELLNLIDNKRIVFIVENDESSFKANLELLKELIQINPLEKGYCVFNYDEVKNADFIDFLAYLMKELRQDYQRDKKGLNSFFSYMEKYFKNYFNKKMNLFLKVIK
;
A
#
# COMPACT_ATOMS: atom_id res chain seq x y z
N PHE A 1 -12.07 -14.89 -10.30
CA PHE A 1 -11.67 -13.95 -9.23
C PHE A 1 -10.67 -14.51 -8.21
N ARG A 2 -10.90 -15.60 -7.45
CA ARG A 2 -9.90 -16.11 -6.45
C ARG A 2 -8.55 -16.62 -7.03
N LYS A 3 -8.55 -17.18 -8.25
CA LYS A 3 -7.30 -17.62 -8.94
C LYS A 3 -6.49 -16.45 -9.56
N ALA A 4 -7.16 -15.39 -10.01
CA ALA A 4 -6.50 -14.25 -10.66
C ALA A 4 -5.64 -13.46 -9.66
N PHE A 5 -6.22 -13.06 -8.53
CA PHE A 5 -5.48 -12.37 -7.45
C PHE A 5 -4.21 -13.10 -7.02
N PHE A 6 -4.28 -14.42 -6.81
CA PHE A 6 -3.07 -15.17 -6.43
C PHE A 6 -2.10 -15.33 -7.57
N ASN A 7 -2.55 -15.40 -8.82
CA ASN A 7 -1.65 -15.42 -9.96
C ASN A 7 -0.98 -14.07 -10.16
N ASP A 8 -1.68 -12.97 -9.91
CA ASP A 8 -1.18 -11.60 -10.05
C ASP A 8 -0.28 -11.21 -8.88
N PHE A 9 -0.66 -11.54 -7.64
CA PHE A 9 0.22 -11.43 -6.48
C PHE A 9 1.40 -12.39 -6.63
N ARG A 10 1.22 -13.66 -7.02
CA ARG A 10 2.37 -14.56 -7.28
C ARG A 10 3.24 -14.06 -8.41
N LEU A 11 2.69 -13.43 -9.45
CA LEU A 11 3.46 -12.85 -10.53
C LEU A 11 4.28 -11.66 -10.01
N PHE A 12 3.65 -10.73 -9.27
CA PHE A 12 4.34 -9.64 -8.59
C PHE A 12 5.45 -10.16 -7.69
N MET A 13 5.14 -11.14 -6.83
CA MET A 13 6.05 -11.79 -5.90
C MET A 13 7.17 -12.57 -6.60
N HIS A 14 6.88 -13.26 -7.69
CA HIS A 14 7.86 -13.98 -8.50
C HIS A 14 8.79 -13.00 -9.20
N LEU A 15 8.26 -11.90 -9.72
CA LEU A 15 9.07 -10.83 -10.28
C LEU A 15 9.97 -10.23 -9.19
N CYS A 16 9.43 -9.88 -8.00
CA CYS A 16 10.19 -9.43 -6.83
C CYS A 16 11.32 -10.40 -6.43
N LYS A 17 11.07 -11.72 -6.45
CA LYS A 17 12.09 -12.75 -6.18
C LYS A 17 13.18 -12.84 -7.24
N LEU A 18 12.82 -12.70 -8.51
CA LEU A 18 13.73 -13.05 -9.60
C LEU A 18 14.88 -12.06 -9.83
N ASN A 19 14.81 -10.80 -9.37
CA ASN A 19 15.86 -9.80 -9.67
C ASN A 19 16.01 -8.64 -8.65
N PHE A 20 15.24 -8.60 -7.55
CA PHE A 20 14.84 -7.29 -7.01
C PHE A 20 14.95 -7.11 -5.49
N LEU A 21 14.72 -8.17 -4.72
CA LEU A 21 15.10 -8.30 -3.32
C LEU A 21 15.96 -9.56 -3.22
N LYS A 22 16.94 -9.58 -2.31
CA LYS A 22 17.58 -10.87 -1.99
C LYS A 22 16.49 -11.81 -1.46
N ASP A 23 16.55 -13.09 -1.84
CA ASP A 23 15.54 -14.08 -1.40
C ASP A 23 15.33 -14.02 0.12
N ASP A 24 16.41 -13.84 0.88
CA ASP A 24 16.38 -13.70 2.34
C ASP A 24 15.58 -12.47 2.82
N GLU A 25 15.72 -11.31 2.16
CA GLU A 25 15.03 -10.07 2.55
C GLU A 25 13.54 -10.15 2.25
N PHE A 26 13.21 -10.70 1.08
CA PHE A 26 11.82 -10.94 0.68
C PHE A 26 11.13 -11.94 1.61
N GLU A 27 11.80 -13.06 1.92
CA GLU A 27 11.28 -14.05 2.84
C GLU A 27 11.14 -13.49 4.26
N SER A 28 12.09 -12.66 4.71
CA SER A 28 12.00 -12.00 6.01
C SER A 28 10.75 -11.13 6.12
N ILE A 29 10.51 -10.25 5.13
CA ILE A 29 9.31 -9.40 5.09
C ILE A 29 8.05 -10.26 5.14
N LEU A 30 7.98 -11.35 4.37
CA LEU A 30 6.79 -12.21 4.41
C LEU A 30 6.61 -12.92 5.73
N LYS A 31 7.68 -13.42 6.35
CA LYS A 31 7.63 -14.09 7.66
C LYS A 31 7.19 -13.13 8.77
N ASP A 32 7.46 -11.83 8.62
CA ASP A 32 7.06 -10.83 9.60
C ASP A 32 5.56 -10.54 9.59
N TYR A 33 4.94 -10.58 8.41
CA TYR A 33 3.53 -10.21 8.21
C TYR A 33 2.58 -11.39 8.05
N PHE A 34 3.04 -12.55 7.58
CA PHE A 34 2.17 -13.69 7.31
C PHE A 34 2.36 -14.84 8.29
N ALA A 35 1.23 -15.39 8.72
CA ALA A 35 1.15 -16.64 9.47
C ALA A 35 -0.02 -17.48 8.94
N PHE A 36 -0.24 -18.65 9.54
CA PHE A 36 -1.36 -19.52 9.20
C PHE A 36 -2.21 -19.81 10.43
N SER A 37 -3.51 -19.49 10.37
CA SER A 37 -4.48 -19.90 11.38
C SER A 37 -4.82 -21.37 11.18
N LYS A 38 -4.44 -22.22 12.14
CA LYS A 38 -4.74 -23.65 12.11
C LYS A 38 -6.24 -23.90 12.24
N ASP A 39 -6.91 -23.15 13.11
CA ASP A 39 -8.33 -23.31 13.40
C ASP A 39 -9.19 -22.91 12.20
N ASP A 40 -8.85 -21.80 11.55
CA ASP A 40 -9.57 -21.32 10.38
C ASP A 40 -9.06 -21.93 9.06
N LYS A 41 -7.98 -22.72 9.11
CA LYS A 41 -7.25 -23.26 7.94
C LYS A 41 -6.98 -22.18 6.88
N SER A 42 -6.59 -20.99 7.33
CA SER A 42 -6.55 -19.80 6.50
C SER A 42 -5.32 -18.95 6.78
N LEU A 43 -4.90 -18.16 5.78
CA LEU A 43 -3.81 -17.21 5.91
C LEU A 43 -4.17 -16.15 6.96
N ALA A 44 -3.23 -15.85 7.85
CA ALA A 44 -3.31 -14.76 8.80
C ALA A 44 -2.32 -13.67 8.43
N PHE A 45 -2.77 -12.42 8.53
CA PHE A 45 -1.93 -11.23 8.43
C PHE A 45 -1.73 -10.67 9.83
N ILE A 46 -0.49 -10.46 10.24
CA ILE A 46 -0.09 -9.96 11.56
C ILE A 46 0.53 -8.58 11.38
N LEU A 47 -0.08 -7.58 12.02
CA LEU A 47 0.49 -6.24 12.14
C LEU A 47 1.19 -6.12 13.48
N LYS A 48 2.47 -5.76 13.42
CA LYS A 48 3.30 -5.52 14.59
C LYS A 48 3.81 -4.08 14.63
N ASP A 49 3.98 -3.58 15.84
CA ASP A 49 4.77 -2.39 16.15
C ASP A 49 5.79 -2.74 17.23
N LYS A 50 7.08 -2.45 16.99
CA LYS A 50 8.18 -2.78 17.90
C LYS A 50 8.12 -4.22 18.45
N ASN A 51 7.83 -5.19 17.58
CA ASN A 51 7.62 -6.63 17.87
C ASN A 51 6.35 -6.99 18.67
N GLU A 52 5.56 -6.02 19.11
CA GLU A 52 4.26 -6.23 19.74
C GLU A 52 3.18 -6.42 18.67
N ILE A 53 2.34 -7.45 18.81
CA ILE A 53 1.22 -7.68 17.89
C ILE A 53 0.13 -6.63 18.16
N LYS A 54 -0.11 -5.76 17.19
CA LYS A 54 -1.15 -4.72 17.25
C LYS A 54 -2.45 -5.16 16.60
N SER A 55 -2.38 -5.94 15.53
CA SER A 55 -3.57 -6.46 14.87
C SER A 55 -3.33 -7.80 14.17
N VAL A 56 -4.38 -8.61 14.07
CA VAL A 56 -4.38 -9.87 13.32
C VAL A 56 -5.64 -9.94 12.47
N ALA A 57 -5.48 -10.18 11.18
CA ALA A 57 -6.59 -10.38 10.25
C ALA A 57 -6.51 -11.78 9.63
N ILE A 58 -7.59 -12.55 9.73
CA ILE A 58 -7.73 -13.86 9.10
C ILE A 58 -8.37 -13.68 7.74
N ARG A 59 -7.72 -14.16 6.69
CA ARG A 59 -8.14 -13.90 5.30
C ARG A 59 -9.52 -14.46 4.99
N GLU A 60 -9.83 -15.65 5.47
CA GLU A 60 -11.12 -16.30 5.27
C GLU A 60 -11.52 -16.94 6.60
N LYS A 61 -12.59 -16.43 7.21
CA LYS A 61 -13.14 -16.95 8.47
C LYS A 61 -14.64 -17.18 8.32
N LEU A 62 -15.11 -18.34 8.76
CA LEU A 62 -16.55 -18.58 8.90
C LEU A 62 -17.03 -17.91 10.19
N PHE A 63 -17.86 -16.89 10.07
CA PHE A 63 -18.43 -16.15 11.19
C PHE A 63 -19.94 -16.06 11.03
N LYS A 64 -20.71 -16.53 12.02
CA LYS A 64 -22.18 -16.59 11.96
C LYS A 64 -22.71 -17.24 10.66
N ASN A 65 -22.11 -18.34 10.25
CA ASN A 65 -22.40 -19.09 9.01
C ASN A 65 -22.12 -18.34 7.69
N GLU A 66 -21.47 -17.18 7.74
CA GLU A 66 -21.04 -16.44 6.56
C GLU A 66 -19.51 -16.43 6.44
N LEU A 67 -19.00 -16.53 5.21
CA LEU A 67 -17.58 -16.44 4.95
C LEU A 67 -17.17 -14.96 4.89
N VAL A 68 -16.49 -14.49 5.93
CA VAL A 68 -15.97 -13.12 6.01
C VAL A 68 -14.52 -13.10 5.54
N LYS A 69 -14.19 -12.16 4.65
CA LYS A 69 -12.82 -11.93 4.20
C LYS A 69 -12.11 -10.92 5.10
N TRP A 70 -10.83 -11.16 5.36
CA TRP A 70 -9.98 -10.30 6.21
C TRP A 70 -10.64 -9.98 7.57
N PHE A 71 -11.14 -11.03 8.23
CA PHE A 71 -11.75 -10.95 9.54
C PHE A 71 -10.74 -10.54 10.60
N LYS A 72 -10.95 -9.38 11.23
CA LYS A 72 -10.13 -8.85 12.33
C LYS A 72 -10.41 -9.63 13.62
N VAL A 73 -9.38 -10.22 14.23
CA VAL A 73 -9.52 -11.06 15.44
C VAL A 73 -9.80 -10.20 16.68
N LYS A 74 -10.64 -10.68 17.61
CA LYS A 74 -11.02 -9.94 18.84
C LYS A 74 -9.76 -9.59 19.66
N GLY A 75 -9.63 -8.32 20.07
CA GLY A 75 -8.38 -7.75 20.62
C GLY A 75 -7.56 -6.96 19.59
N SER A 76 -7.83 -7.14 18.29
CA SER A 76 -7.26 -6.35 17.18
C SER A 76 -8.06 -5.08 16.85
N SER A 77 -8.94 -4.64 17.76
CA SER A 77 -9.76 -3.42 17.60
C SER A 77 -8.93 -2.14 17.69
N ASN A 78 -7.62 -2.25 17.95
CA ASN A 78 -6.70 -1.15 17.85
C ASN A 78 -6.74 -0.64 16.41
N LYS A 79 -7.24 0.59 16.26
CA LYS A 79 -7.07 1.39 15.05
C LYS A 79 -5.57 1.63 14.92
N PHE A 80 -4.84 0.63 14.43
CA PHE A 80 -3.41 0.72 14.27
C PHE A 80 -3.13 1.10 12.83
N ILE A 81 -2.51 2.25 12.64
CA ILE A 81 -2.03 2.74 11.36
C ILE A 81 -0.60 2.24 11.21
N LYS A 82 -0.33 1.51 10.13
CA LYS A 82 1.04 1.09 9.84
C LYS A 82 1.76 2.25 9.14
N LEU A 83 2.79 2.76 9.80
CA LEU A 83 3.68 3.79 9.28
C LEU A 83 4.96 3.11 8.75
N ILE A 84 5.23 3.27 7.47
CA ILE A 84 6.39 2.69 6.78
C ILE A 84 7.30 3.84 6.36
N LYS A 85 8.57 3.74 6.74
CA LYS A 85 9.60 4.69 6.30
C LYS A 85 10.33 4.10 5.10
N ALA A 86 10.58 4.93 4.10
CA ALA A 86 11.38 4.52 2.95
C ALA A 86 12.77 4.06 3.41
N LYS A 87 13.29 3.01 2.77
CA LYS A 87 14.66 2.55 2.99
C LYS A 87 15.66 3.60 2.49
N GLU A 88 16.92 3.52 2.91
CA GLU A 88 17.98 4.42 2.42
C GLU A 88 18.19 4.35 0.90
N LYS A 89 17.76 3.27 0.24
CA LYS A 89 17.67 3.14 -1.22
C LYS A 89 16.21 3.00 -1.68
N GLY A 90 15.27 3.59 -0.95
CA GLY A 90 13.82 3.51 -1.17
C GLY A 90 13.32 4.51 -2.22
N LEU A 91 12.32 4.12 -3.00
CA LEU A 91 11.84 4.88 -4.16
C LEU A 91 11.03 6.09 -3.69
N LEU A 92 11.06 7.17 -4.47
CA LEU A 92 10.17 8.32 -4.28
C LEU A 92 10.18 8.83 -2.82
N LYS A 93 11.37 8.97 -2.22
CA LYS A 93 11.51 9.36 -0.80
C LYS A 93 10.90 10.72 -0.46
N ASP A 94 10.80 11.61 -1.45
CA ASP A 94 10.16 12.91 -1.30
C ASP A 94 8.63 12.82 -1.28
N TYR A 95 8.07 11.62 -1.46
CA TYR A 95 6.65 11.33 -1.45
C TYR A 95 6.28 10.51 -0.22
N CYS A 96 5.03 10.64 0.21
CA CYS A 96 4.40 9.74 1.17
C CYS A 96 3.06 9.27 0.62
N PHE A 97 2.89 7.94 0.53
CA PHE A 97 1.70 7.32 -0.01
C PHE A 97 0.69 7.05 1.10
N ILE A 98 -0.57 7.38 0.85
CA ILE A 98 -1.69 7.11 1.74
C ILE A 98 -2.49 5.97 1.14
N PHE A 99 -2.59 4.87 1.87
CA PHE A 99 -3.31 3.67 1.44
C PHE A 99 -4.43 3.32 2.41
N SER A 100 -5.56 2.86 1.86
CA SER A 100 -6.61 2.19 2.61
C SER A 100 -6.60 0.71 2.27
N GLY A 101 -6.14 -0.13 3.19
CA GLY A 101 -6.11 -1.57 2.99
C GLY A 101 -4.91 -2.25 3.62
N ILE A 102 -5.15 -3.45 4.15
CA ILE A 102 -4.10 -4.24 4.81
C ILE A 102 -3.07 -4.80 3.82
N LYS A 103 -3.42 -4.93 2.54
CA LYS A 103 -2.54 -5.57 1.55
C LYS A 103 -1.43 -4.61 1.09
N GLU A 104 -1.77 -3.34 1.02
CA GLU A 104 -0.93 -2.22 0.57
C GLU A 104 0.27 -2.01 1.51
N ILE A 105 0.15 -2.49 2.76
CA ILE A 105 1.23 -2.51 3.75
C ILE A 105 2.42 -3.32 3.23
N ILE A 106 2.19 -4.56 2.77
CA ILE A 106 3.27 -5.42 2.32
C ILE A 106 3.88 -4.89 1.03
N VAL A 107 3.05 -4.38 0.14
CA VAL A 107 3.52 -3.73 -1.09
C VAL A 107 4.45 -2.58 -0.73
N SER A 108 4.03 -1.71 0.18
CA SER A 108 4.83 -0.55 0.61
C SER A 108 6.17 -0.95 1.22
N GLU A 109 6.20 -2.01 2.03
CA GLU A 109 7.44 -2.59 2.59
C GLU A 109 8.36 -3.18 1.52
N LEU A 110 7.80 -3.94 0.57
CA LEU A 110 8.55 -4.54 -0.54
C LEU A 110 9.12 -3.47 -1.48
N LEU A 111 8.36 -2.41 -1.73
CA LEU A 111 8.76 -1.28 -2.57
C LEU A 111 9.68 -0.29 -1.83
N GLY A 112 9.74 -0.36 -0.49
CA GLY A 112 10.53 0.56 0.35
C GLY A 112 10.09 2.02 0.24
N LEU A 113 8.76 2.26 0.15
CA LEU A 113 8.17 3.60 0.04
C LEU A 113 7.92 4.20 1.44
N ASN A 114 7.83 5.54 1.54
CA ASN A 114 7.15 6.11 2.71
C ASN A 114 5.65 5.89 2.53
N ALA A 115 5.01 5.28 3.52
CA ALA A 115 3.59 5.00 3.44
C ALA A 115 2.88 5.12 4.80
N VAL A 116 1.67 5.67 4.75
CA VAL A 116 0.67 5.62 5.83
C VAL A 116 -0.40 4.65 5.38
N CYS A 117 -0.48 3.50 6.03
CA CYS A 117 -1.41 2.45 5.65
C CYS A 117 -2.47 2.26 6.73
N PHE A 118 -3.70 2.59 6.38
CA PHE A 118 -4.89 2.31 7.18
C PHE A 118 -5.36 0.88 6.92
N GLN A 119 -5.92 0.20 7.93
CA GLN A 119 -6.42 -1.17 7.72
C GLN A 119 -7.77 -1.21 6.98
N SER A 120 -8.47 -0.07 6.86
CA SER A 120 -9.76 0.09 6.18
C SER A 120 -10.16 1.57 6.09
N ASP A 121 -11.04 1.92 5.15
CA ASP A 121 -11.55 3.28 4.92
C ASP A 121 -12.10 3.95 6.19
N SER A 122 -12.81 3.17 7.01
CA SER A 122 -13.41 3.65 8.26
C SER A 122 -12.39 4.17 9.28
N MET A 123 -11.12 3.79 9.16
CA MET A 123 -10.05 4.27 10.05
C MET A 123 -9.49 5.63 9.65
N MET A 124 -9.80 6.11 8.44
CA MET A 124 -9.32 7.40 7.93
C MET A 124 -10.12 8.58 8.49
N LYS A 125 -11.24 8.31 9.17
CA LYS A 125 -12.12 9.31 9.79
C LYS A 125 -11.64 9.70 11.19
N ASN A 126 -11.83 10.96 11.54
CA ASN A 126 -11.47 11.53 12.85
C ASN A 126 -9.98 11.33 13.18
N ILE A 127 -9.10 11.50 12.19
CA ILE A 127 -7.67 11.25 12.32
C ILE A 127 -7.03 12.16 13.37
N HIS A 128 -7.57 13.37 13.55
CA HIS A 128 -7.13 14.32 14.58
C HIS A 128 -7.16 13.75 16.01
N SER A 129 -8.04 12.79 16.26
CA SER A 129 -8.21 12.14 17.57
C SER A 129 -7.41 10.83 17.72
N HIS A 130 -6.67 10.45 16.69
CA HIS A 130 -5.97 9.17 16.63
C HIS A 130 -4.69 9.19 17.45
N GLU A 131 -4.40 8.13 18.22
CA GLU A 131 -3.20 8.03 19.08
C GLU A 131 -1.88 8.23 18.31
N GLN A 132 -1.82 7.72 17.08
CA GLN A 132 -0.66 7.83 16.18
C GLN A 132 -0.62 9.13 15.33
N ILE A 133 -1.48 10.13 15.57
CA ILE A 133 -1.53 11.35 14.73
C ILE A 133 -0.16 12.05 14.64
N ASN A 134 0.53 12.21 15.76
CA ASN A 134 1.83 12.88 15.77
C ASN A 134 2.90 12.10 14.98
N GLU A 135 2.89 10.78 15.06
CA GLU A 135 3.80 9.94 14.27
C GLU A 135 3.50 10.02 12.78
N LEU A 136 2.22 10.07 12.42
CA LEU A 136 1.77 10.28 11.04
C LEU A 136 2.24 11.64 10.53
N LEU A 137 2.00 12.72 11.29
CA LEU A 137 2.41 14.09 10.92
C LEU A 137 3.92 14.17 10.69
N ASN A 138 4.70 13.57 11.58
CA ASN A 138 6.16 13.48 11.42
C ASN A 138 6.58 12.69 10.19
N LEU A 139 5.85 11.63 9.83
CA LEU A 139 6.14 10.86 8.63
C LEU A 139 5.84 11.66 7.36
N ILE A 140 4.74 12.41 7.32
CA ILE A 140 4.34 13.19 6.14
C ILE A 140 5.06 14.53 6.02
N ASP A 141 5.72 14.98 7.08
CA ASP A 141 6.45 16.24 7.08
C ASP A 141 7.48 16.30 5.94
N ASN A 142 7.52 17.48 5.30
CA ASN A 142 8.36 17.79 4.15
C ASN A 142 8.23 16.83 2.94
N LYS A 143 7.13 16.08 2.83
CA LYS A 143 6.86 15.17 1.71
C LYS A 143 5.63 15.58 0.90
N ARG A 144 5.65 15.25 -0.39
CA ARG A 144 4.49 15.35 -1.26
C ARG A 144 3.56 14.17 -1.02
N ILE A 145 2.29 14.44 -0.71
CA ILE A 145 1.36 13.40 -0.30
C ILE A 145 0.63 12.81 -1.49
N VAL A 146 0.54 11.49 -1.55
CA VAL A 146 -0.12 10.75 -2.64
C VAL A 146 -1.25 9.93 -2.07
N PHE A 147 -2.49 10.35 -2.30
CA PHE A 147 -3.66 9.58 -1.92
C PHE A 147 -3.95 8.54 -2.99
N ILE A 148 -3.86 7.27 -2.63
CA ILE A 148 -4.16 6.15 -3.52
C ILE A 148 -5.64 5.81 -3.32
N VAL A 149 -6.45 6.15 -4.31
CA VAL A 149 -7.90 6.06 -4.24
C VAL A 149 -8.37 4.93 -5.14
N GLU A 150 -8.91 3.87 -4.53
CA GLU A 150 -9.63 2.82 -5.25
C GLU A 150 -10.86 3.39 -5.98
N ASN A 151 -11.26 2.75 -7.09
CA ASN A 151 -12.35 3.22 -7.94
C ASN A 151 -13.73 2.86 -7.38
N ASP A 152 -14.01 3.31 -6.16
CA ASP A 152 -15.30 3.22 -5.49
C ASP A 152 -15.59 4.46 -4.62
N GLU A 153 -16.87 4.68 -4.30
CA GLU A 153 -17.33 5.85 -3.56
C GLU A 153 -16.84 5.88 -2.11
N SER A 154 -16.67 4.72 -1.49
CA SER A 154 -16.25 4.61 -0.08
C SER A 154 -14.81 5.09 0.10
N SER A 155 -13.92 4.55 -0.73
CA SER A 155 -12.51 4.92 -0.80
C SER A 155 -12.34 6.40 -1.13
N PHE A 156 -13.06 6.91 -2.14
CA PHE A 156 -13.00 8.34 -2.49
C PHE A 156 -13.40 9.23 -1.32
N LYS A 157 -14.53 8.93 -0.66
CA LYS A 157 -15.04 9.72 0.46
C LYS A 157 -14.09 9.69 1.66
N ALA A 158 -13.55 8.52 2.00
CA ALA A 158 -12.63 8.37 3.12
C ALA A 158 -11.32 9.15 2.89
N ASN A 159 -10.75 9.08 1.69
CA ASN A 159 -9.56 9.85 1.32
C ASN A 159 -9.82 11.36 1.34
N LEU A 160 -10.98 11.81 0.86
CA LEU A 160 -11.35 13.23 0.89
C LEU A 160 -11.55 13.76 2.31
N GLU A 161 -12.20 12.99 3.19
CA GLU A 161 -12.36 13.33 4.61
C GLU A 161 -10.99 13.44 5.29
N LEU A 162 -10.11 12.46 5.08
CA LEU A 162 -8.75 12.50 5.62
C LEU A 162 -7.95 13.71 5.13
N LEU A 163 -8.00 14.01 3.83
CA LEU A 163 -7.31 15.16 3.25
C LEU A 163 -7.75 16.47 3.91
N LYS A 164 -9.07 16.65 4.12
CA LYS A 164 -9.61 17.84 4.77
C LYS A 164 -9.10 17.98 6.20
N GLU A 165 -9.09 16.89 6.97
CA GLU A 165 -8.56 16.90 8.34
C GLU A 165 -7.05 17.19 8.35
N LEU A 166 -6.27 16.56 7.46
CA LEU A 166 -4.83 16.77 7.42
C LEU A 166 -4.46 18.22 7.09
N ILE A 167 -5.14 18.85 6.12
CA ILE A 167 -4.90 20.27 5.77
C ILE A 167 -5.20 21.20 6.96
N GLN A 168 -6.19 20.88 7.79
CA GLN A 168 -6.53 21.68 8.97
C GLN A 168 -5.45 21.58 10.07
N ILE A 169 -4.83 20.41 10.22
CA ILE A 169 -3.86 20.13 11.29
C ILE A 169 -2.43 20.52 10.86
N ASN A 170 -2.08 20.23 9.60
CA ASN A 170 -0.76 20.46 9.03
C ASN A 170 -0.91 20.90 7.57
N PRO A 171 -0.76 22.21 7.27
CA PRO A 171 -0.77 22.70 5.90
C PRO A 171 0.27 21.92 5.08
N LEU A 172 -0.20 21.12 4.10
CA LEU A 172 0.65 20.23 3.32
C LEU A 172 1.52 21.02 2.33
N GLU A 173 2.60 21.65 2.81
CA GLU A 173 3.38 22.66 2.06
C GLU A 173 3.96 22.14 0.74
N LYS A 174 4.37 20.87 0.67
CA LYS A 174 4.87 20.23 -0.56
C LYS A 174 3.76 19.80 -1.52
N GLY A 175 2.51 20.05 -1.15
CA GLY A 175 1.31 19.70 -1.90
C GLY A 175 0.91 18.24 -1.76
N TYR A 176 -0.25 17.94 -2.34
CA TYR A 176 -0.81 16.59 -2.41
C TYR A 176 -1.25 16.28 -3.84
N CYS A 177 -1.49 15.00 -4.11
CA CYS A 177 -2.16 14.53 -5.31
C CYS A 177 -3.07 13.34 -4.99
N VAL A 178 -4.02 13.14 -5.89
CA VAL A 178 -4.86 11.96 -5.91
C VAL A 178 -4.40 11.10 -7.07
N PHE A 179 -4.12 9.84 -6.79
CA PHE A 179 -3.81 8.83 -7.79
C PHE A 179 -4.93 7.81 -7.81
N ASN A 180 -5.66 7.79 -8.92
CA ASN A 180 -6.64 6.78 -9.27
C ASN A 180 -6.17 6.08 -10.55
N TYR A 181 -6.43 4.79 -10.66
CA TYR A 181 -6.02 3.94 -11.78
C TYR A 181 -7.27 3.45 -12.54
N ASP A 182 -7.87 4.35 -13.33
CA ASP A 182 -9.09 4.09 -14.12
C ASP A 182 -8.95 2.94 -15.15
N GLU A 183 -7.72 2.56 -15.47
CA GLU A 183 -7.37 1.53 -16.43
C GLU A 183 -7.85 0.12 -15.99
N VAL A 184 -8.15 -0.07 -14.70
CA VAL A 184 -8.66 -1.34 -14.17
C VAL A 184 -9.85 -1.09 -13.23
N LYS A 185 -11.09 -1.22 -13.73
CA LYS A 185 -12.30 -1.08 -12.89
C LYS A 185 -12.33 -2.14 -11.79
N ASN A 186 -12.71 -1.74 -10.56
CA ASN A 186 -12.79 -2.60 -9.37
C ASN A 186 -11.46 -3.30 -8.99
N ALA A 187 -10.33 -2.71 -9.35
CA ALA A 187 -9.01 -3.20 -8.98
C ALA A 187 -8.52 -2.57 -7.68
N ASP A 188 -7.72 -3.32 -6.93
CA ASP A 188 -6.91 -2.76 -5.84
C ASP A 188 -5.54 -2.30 -6.36
N PHE A 189 -4.73 -1.66 -5.50
CA PHE A 189 -3.43 -1.15 -5.92
C PHE A 189 -2.47 -2.27 -6.37
N ILE A 190 -2.63 -3.48 -5.83
CA ILE A 190 -1.85 -4.66 -6.24
C ILE A 190 -2.19 -5.05 -7.68
N ASP A 191 -3.47 -5.07 -8.02
CA ASP A 191 -3.94 -5.36 -9.36
C ASP A 191 -3.39 -4.33 -10.36
N PHE A 192 -3.36 -3.04 -10.00
CA PHE A 192 -2.73 -1.99 -10.80
C PHE A 192 -1.22 -2.24 -10.99
N LEU A 193 -0.49 -2.54 -9.93
CA LEU A 193 0.93 -2.85 -10.04
C LEU A 193 1.16 -4.07 -10.94
N ALA A 194 0.35 -5.12 -10.81
CA ALA A 194 0.45 -6.29 -11.67
C ALA A 194 0.15 -5.96 -13.14
N TYR A 195 -0.85 -5.13 -13.41
CA TYR A 195 -1.15 -4.63 -14.76
C TYR A 195 0.04 -3.84 -15.33
N LEU A 196 0.55 -2.86 -14.58
CA LEU A 196 1.69 -2.05 -14.98
C LEU A 196 2.91 -2.92 -15.29
N MET A 197 3.19 -3.92 -14.44
CA MET A 197 4.29 -4.86 -14.65
C MET A 197 4.10 -5.74 -15.90
N LYS A 198 2.86 -6.09 -16.25
CA LYS A 198 2.54 -6.83 -17.48
C LYS A 198 2.74 -5.96 -18.73
N GLU A 199 2.21 -4.75 -18.72
CA GLU A 199 2.35 -3.78 -19.82
C GLU A 199 3.83 -3.47 -20.08
N LEU A 200 4.57 -3.20 -19.00
CA LEU A 200 5.98 -2.88 -19.07
C LEU A 200 6.89 -4.11 -19.18
N ARG A 201 6.34 -5.33 -19.31
CA ARG A 201 7.15 -6.56 -19.45
C ARG A 201 7.98 -6.56 -20.73
N GLN A 202 7.44 -6.01 -21.81
CA GLN A 202 8.16 -5.91 -23.09
C GLN A 202 9.31 -4.89 -23.00
N ASP A 203 9.06 -3.74 -22.40
CA ASP A 203 10.09 -2.72 -22.13
C ASP A 203 11.16 -3.24 -21.16
N TYR A 204 10.77 -4.01 -20.14
CA TYR A 204 11.69 -4.70 -19.23
C TYR A 204 12.61 -5.69 -19.96
N GLN A 205 12.07 -6.53 -20.84
CA GLN A 205 12.88 -7.50 -21.58
C GLN A 205 13.94 -6.81 -22.46
N ARG A 206 13.62 -5.64 -23.00
CA ARG A 206 14.53 -4.80 -23.79
C ARG A 206 15.63 -4.17 -22.93
N ASP A 207 15.26 -3.63 -21.77
CA ASP A 207 16.15 -2.78 -20.98
C ASP A 207 16.83 -3.51 -19.80
N LYS A 208 16.48 -4.79 -19.58
CA LYS A 208 17.01 -5.70 -18.54
C LYS A 208 18.54 -5.72 -18.44
N LYS A 209 19.26 -5.55 -19.56
CA LYS A 209 20.73 -5.58 -19.59
C LYS A 209 21.39 -4.34 -18.97
N GLY A 210 20.67 -3.22 -18.83
CA GLY A 210 21.17 -1.98 -18.25
C GLY A 210 20.45 -1.52 -16.97
N LEU A 211 19.33 -2.17 -16.62
CA LEU A 211 18.59 -1.91 -15.39
C LEU A 211 18.84 -3.04 -14.41
N ASN A 212 19.83 -2.84 -13.54
CA ASN A 212 20.38 -3.90 -12.70
C ASN A 212 19.59 -4.10 -11.39
N SER A 213 18.47 -3.38 -11.20
CA SER A 213 17.62 -3.49 -10.01
C SER A 213 16.17 -3.05 -10.27
N PHE A 214 15.22 -3.53 -9.46
CA PHE A 214 13.82 -3.08 -9.47
C PHE A 214 13.67 -1.62 -9.11
N PHE A 215 14.54 -1.15 -8.22
CA PHE A 215 14.63 0.25 -7.90
C PHE A 215 14.90 1.06 -9.17
N SER A 216 15.92 0.72 -9.96
CA SER A 216 16.22 1.40 -11.22
C SER A 216 15.07 1.28 -12.24
N TYR A 217 14.36 0.16 -12.23
CA TYR A 217 13.20 -0.05 -13.10
C TYR A 217 11.99 0.80 -12.68
N MET A 218 11.60 0.79 -11.40
CA MET A 218 10.53 1.63 -10.87
C MET A 218 10.93 3.10 -10.97
N GLU A 219 12.20 3.45 -10.74
CA GLU A 219 12.70 4.80 -10.95
C GLU A 219 12.65 5.21 -12.42
N LYS A 220 12.80 4.27 -13.37
CA LYS A 220 12.68 4.59 -14.79
C LYS A 220 11.24 4.60 -15.29
N TYR A 221 10.41 3.66 -14.89
CA TYR A 221 9.07 3.49 -15.47
C TYR A 221 7.96 3.89 -14.53
N PHE A 222 8.02 3.52 -13.25
CA PHE A 222 7.02 3.97 -12.28
C PHE A 222 7.16 5.47 -12.02
N LYS A 223 8.35 6.01 -11.75
CA LYS A 223 8.55 7.46 -11.60
C LYS A 223 8.23 8.21 -12.89
N ASN A 224 8.54 7.69 -14.07
CA ASN A 224 8.15 8.35 -15.33
C ASN A 224 6.64 8.28 -15.58
N TYR A 225 6.01 7.12 -15.40
CA TYR A 225 4.56 6.97 -15.51
C TYR A 225 3.84 7.85 -14.47
N PHE A 226 4.29 7.77 -13.22
CA PHE A 226 3.81 8.55 -12.09
C PHE A 226 3.99 10.04 -12.35
N ASN A 227 5.20 10.53 -12.66
CA ASN A 227 5.43 11.95 -12.97
C ASN A 227 4.64 12.43 -14.19
N LYS A 228 4.52 11.61 -15.24
CA LYS A 228 3.74 11.93 -16.44
C LYS A 228 2.25 12.05 -16.13
N LYS A 229 1.69 11.14 -15.33
CA LYS A 229 0.28 11.16 -14.90
C LYS A 229 0.03 12.26 -13.85
N MET A 230 0.97 12.50 -12.94
CA MET A 230 0.93 13.56 -11.94
C MET A 230 0.84 14.96 -12.56
N ASN A 231 1.49 15.19 -13.70
CA ASN A 231 1.36 16.43 -14.46
C ASN A 231 -0.03 16.60 -15.12
N LEU A 232 -0.82 15.54 -15.24
CA LEU A 232 -2.23 15.62 -15.66
C LEU A 232 -3.21 15.81 -14.49
N PHE A 233 -2.86 15.36 -13.27
CA PHE A 233 -3.76 15.34 -12.10
C PHE A 233 -3.68 16.57 -11.18
N LEU A 234 -3.02 17.65 -11.60
CA LEU A 234 -2.99 18.93 -10.86
C LEU A 234 -4.29 19.76 -10.98
N LYS A 235 -5.41 19.15 -11.41
CA LYS A 235 -6.70 19.84 -11.49
C LYS A 235 -7.73 19.25 -10.52
N VAL A 236 -8.17 20.16 -9.66
CA VAL A 236 -9.43 20.22 -8.89
C VAL A 236 -9.35 19.66 -7.47
N ILE A 237 -9.18 20.56 -6.51
CA ILE A 237 -10.30 20.92 -5.62
C ILE A 237 -10.37 22.46 -5.62
N LYS A 238 -11.42 23.01 -6.25
CA LYS A 238 -11.92 24.36 -5.96
C LYS A 238 -13.05 24.22 -4.95
#